data_AF-A0A836I2S8-F1
#
_entry.id   AF-A0A836I2S8-F1
#
_cell.length_a   1.000
_cell.length_b   1.000
_cell.length_c   1.000
_cell.angle_alpha   90.00
_cell.angle_beta   90.00
_cell.angle_gamma   90.00
#
_symmetry.space_group_name_H-M   'P 1'
#
loop_
_entity.id
_entity.type
_entity.pdbx_description
1 polymer ?
#
loop_
_entity_poly.entity_id
_entity_poly.type
_entity_poly.pdbx_seq_one_letter_code
_entity_poly.pdbx_strand_id
1 'polypeptide(L)'
;MGKSDKKDKVVEDKTFGLKNKNRSAKVQAYVQQVRQSVEQRNPQDRKSRAELEARRAAKEEKRAREAELERLFNDVDHQQRKKRDAAAAEAGEKDDQYMCNPEEYLFRPEDFDEVEQNDERLEEKLEAEREKLKDRTDLTPVTEASFQAWKQQKREEAAEKEAARVRRAKSGDGKLRGWDLWQTDKDLFVDDENADDFYDREEMEGLGGGEDGDEDEAAFDLS
;
A
#
# COMPACT_ATOMS: atom_id res chain seq x y z
N MET A 1 17.70 11.13 37.77
CA MET A 1 17.18 12.42 38.26
C MET A 1 15.87 12.74 37.58
N GLY A 2 14.79 12.76 38.35
CA GLY A 2 13.43 12.96 37.87
C GLY A 2 13.20 14.36 37.30
N LYS A 3 12.13 14.51 36.50
CA LYS A 3 11.69 15.81 35.96
C LYS A 3 11.23 16.77 37.08
N SER A 4 10.82 16.24 38.23
CA SER A 4 10.54 16.95 39.48
C SER A 4 11.77 17.68 40.00
N ASP A 5 12.89 16.98 40.15
CA ASP A 5 14.15 17.53 40.71
C ASP A 5 14.67 18.73 39.91
N LYS A 6 14.40 18.76 38.60
CA LYS A 6 14.79 19.87 37.72
C LYS A 6 13.91 21.11 37.94
N LYS A 7 12.62 20.93 38.22
CA LYS A 7 11.71 22.03 38.53
C LYS A 7 11.99 22.60 39.91
N ASP A 8 12.22 21.73 40.88
CA ASP A 8 12.52 22.13 42.25
C ASP A 8 13.81 22.95 42.32
N LYS A 9 14.86 22.56 41.57
CA LYS A 9 16.08 23.37 41.42
C LYS A 9 15.82 24.76 40.83
N VAL A 10 14.96 24.87 39.82
CA VAL A 10 14.64 26.17 39.19
C VAL A 10 13.83 27.06 40.15
N VAL A 11 12.94 26.46 40.95
CA VAL A 11 12.22 27.18 42.01
C VAL A 11 13.18 27.63 43.11
N GLU A 12 14.08 26.76 43.56
CA GLU A 12 15.07 27.05 44.61
C GLU A 12 16.04 28.16 44.20
N ASP A 13 16.42 28.23 42.93
CA ASP A 13 17.33 29.22 42.37
C ASP A 13 16.65 30.60 42.25
N LYS A 14 15.44 30.64 41.70
CA LYS A 14 14.63 31.87 41.60
C LYS A 14 14.16 32.41 42.95
N THR A 15 14.11 31.57 43.99
CA THR A 15 13.71 31.97 45.35
C THR A 15 14.90 32.01 46.31
N PHE A 16 16.13 31.87 45.81
CA PHE A 16 17.32 31.63 46.63
C PHE A 16 17.60 32.74 47.66
N GLY A 17 17.38 34.01 47.28
CA GLY A 17 17.66 35.18 48.13
C GLY A 17 16.54 35.60 49.09
N LEU A 18 15.35 34.99 49.01
CA LEU A 18 14.21 35.36 49.86
C LEU A 18 14.12 34.55 51.16
N LYS A 19 15.00 33.54 51.32
CA LYS A 19 14.99 32.57 52.43
C LYS A 19 15.18 33.20 53.83
N ASN A 20 15.76 34.40 53.94
CA ASN A 20 15.98 35.11 55.21
C ASN A 20 14.80 36.03 55.62
N LYS A 21 13.72 36.07 54.81
CA LYS A 21 12.52 36.90 55.03
C LYS A 21 11.22 36.08 54.95
N ASN A 22 11.32 34.78 55.22
CA ASN A 22 10.25 33.77 55.09
C ASN A 22 9.04 33.98 56.03
N ARG A 23 9.09 34.93 56.95
CA ARG A 23 7.98 35.30 57.85
C ARG A 23 7.04 36.36 57.27
N SER A 24 7.41 37.02 56.17
CA SER A 24 6.55 38.03 55.54
C SER A 24 5.55 37.37 54.59
N ALA A 25 4.25 37.61 54.81
CA ALA A 25 3.18 37.09 53.97
C ALA A 25 3.36 37.47 52.49
N LYS A 26 3.92 38.65 52.21
CA LYS A 26 4.21 39.13 50.84
C LYS A 26 5.31 38.32 50.15
N VAL A 27 6.30 37.86 50.92
CA VAL A 27 7.38 37.00 50.41
C VAL A 27 6.86 35.59 50.13
N GLN A 28 5.99 35.07 50.99
CA GLN A 28 5.35 33.76 50.78
C GLN A 28 4.46 33.75 49.54
N ALA A 29 3.67 34.81 49.32
CA ALA A 29 2.85 34.96 48.11
C ALA A 29 3.71 35.03 46.83
N TYR A 30 4.83 35.76 46.86
CA TYR A 30 5.76 35.81 45.74
C TYR A 30 6.39 34.44 45.43
N VAL A 31 6.82 33.70 46.45
CA VAL A 31 7.35 32.34 46.29
C VAL A 31 6.29 31.40 45.70
N GLN A 32 5.03 31.52 46.12
CA GLN A 32 3.91 30.74 45.55
C GLN A 32 3.66 31.10 44.08
N GLN A 33 3.70 32.38 43.71
CA GLN A 33 3.54 32.84 42.33
C GLN A 33 4.67 32.32 41.43
N VAL A 34 5.92 32.37 41.90
CA VAL A 34 7.09 31.85 41.15
C VAL A 34 6.98 30.32 40.96
N ARG A 35 6.55 29.59 41.99
CA ARG A 35 6.29 28.14 41.90
C ARG A 35 5.21 27.84 40.87
N GLN A 36 4.10 28.56 40.92
CA GLN A 36 2.98 28.38 40.01
C GLN A 36 3.37 28.68 38.55
N SER A 37 4.19 29.70 38.31
CA SER A 37 4.72 30.02 36.97
C SER A 37 5.65 28.94 36.41
N VAL A 38 6.43 28.26 37.25
CA VAL A 38 7.34 27.18 36.83
C VAL A 38 6.59 25.85 36.63
N GLU A 39 5.53 25.61 37.41
CA GLU A 39 4.67 24.42 37.30
C GLU A 39 3.74 24.48 36.08
N GLN A 40 3.18 25.67 35.82
CA GLN A 40 2.27 25.93 34.70
C GLN A 40 3.04 26.21 33.40
N ARG A 41 3.75 25.20 32.90
CA ARG A 41 4.18 25.18 31.50
C ARG A 41 2.95 25.01 30.59
N ASN A 42 2.94 25.74 29.48
CA ASN A 42 1.82 25.84 28.55
C ASN A 42 1.30 24.44 28.16
N PRO A 43 -0.01 24.14 28.31
CA PRO A 43 -0.57 22.81 27.99
C PRO A 43 -0.27 22.34 26.57
N GLN A 44 -0.10 23.28 25.64
CA GLN A 44 0.20 23.01 24.24
C GLN A 44 1.60 22.42 24.01
N ASP A 45 2.60 22.81 24.80
CA ASP A 45 3.97 22.26 24.72
C ASP A 45 4.07 20.82 25.24
N ARG A 46 3.14 20.42 26.12
CA ARG A 46 3.06 19.04 26.62
C ARG A 46 2.44 18.12 25.56
N LYS A 47 1.43 18.61 24.83
CA LYS A 47 0.78 17.88 23.73
C LYS A 47 1.74 17.65 22.56
N SER A 48 2.43 18.71 22.11
CA SER A 48 3.37 18.60 20.97
C SER A 48 4.54 17.65 21.24
N ARG A 49 5.04 17.62 22.47
CA ARG A 49 6.11 16.70 22.87
C ARG A 49 5.63 15.26 23.02
N ALA A 50 4.43 15.05 23.56
CA ALA A 50 3.83 13.71 23.66
C ALA A 50 3.57 13.11 22.27
N GLU A 51 3.10 13.92 21.32
CA GLU A 51 2.89 13.53 19.92
C GLU A 51 4.20 13.17 19.21
N LEU A 52 5.26 13.96 19.42
CA LEU A 52 6.59 13.66 18.88
C LEU A 52 7.19 12.37 19.47
N GLU A 53 6.99 12.13 20.77
CA GLU A 53 7.42 10.90 21.45
C GLU A 53 6.62 9.68 20.95
N ALA A 54 5.30 9.81 20.74
CA ALA A 54 4.46 8.76 20.16
C ALA A 54 4.87 8.43 18.70
N ARG A 55 5.15 9.45 17.88
CA ARG A 55 5.64 9.24 16.49
C ARG A 55 7.00 8.55 16.44
N ARG A 56 7.89 8.83 17.40
CA ARG A 56 9.18 8.13 17.52
C ARG A 56 8.99 6.68 17.95
N ALA A 57 8.13 6.43 18.94
CA ALA A 57 7.79 5.09 19.39
C ALA A 57 7.17 4.24 18.26
N ALA A 58 6.23 4.79 17.48
CA ALA A 58 5.63 4.10 16.35
C ALA A 58 6.65 3.78 15.23
N LYS A 59 7.61 4.68 14.96
CA LYS A 59 8.69 4.41 13.99
C LYS A 59 9.63 3.31 14.49
N GLU A 60 9.94 3.31 15.79
CA GLU A 60 10.79 2.29 16.40
C GLU A 60 10.10 0.93 16.42
N GLU A 61 8.79 0.88 16.70
CA GLU A 61 7.98 -0.33 16.63
C GLU A 61 7.89 -0.88 15.20
N LYS A 62 7.64 -0.02 14.20
CA LYS A 62 7.66 -0.44 12.79
C LYS A 62 9.02 -1.01 12.39
N ARG A 63 10.11 -0.33 12.79
CA ARG A 63 11.48 -0.80 12.53
C ARG A 63 11.79 -2.11 13.25
N ALA A 64 11.31 -2.28 14.49
CA ALA A 64 11.48 -3.52 15.24
C ALA A 64 10.72 -4.67 14.58
N ARG A 65 9.49 -4.43 14.12
CA ARG A 65 8.68 -5.40 13.37
C ARG A 65 9.33 -5.79 12.05
N GLU A 66 9.85 -4.83 11.30
CA GLU A 66 10.61 -5.08 10.07
C GLU A 66 11.89 -5.89 10.34
N ALA A 67 12.62 -5.60 11.42
CA ALA A 67 13.80 -6.36 11.81
C ALA A 67 13.48 -7.78 12.29
N GLU A 68 12.35 -7.98 12.99
CA GLU A 68 11.86 -9.32 13.34
C GLU A 68 11.45 -10.12 12.10
N LEU A 69 10.76 -9.48 11.15
CA LEU A 69 10.43 -10.09 9.85
C LEU A 69 11.71 -10.46 9.09
N GLU A 70 12.66 -9.54 8.97
CA GLU A 70 13.94 -9.80 8.29
C GLU A 70 14.71 -10.96 8.94
N ARG A 71 14.65 -11.08 10.27
CA ARG A 71 15.27 -12.21 10.99
C ARG A 71 14.52 -13.52 10.76
N LEU A 72 13.19 -13.49 10.64
CA LEU A 72 12.36 -14.66 10.39
C LEU A 72 12.52 -15.18 8.96
N PHE A 73 12.66 -14.29 7.98
CA PHE A 73 12.80 -14.63 6.56
C PHE A 73 14.24 -14.94 6.14
N ASN A 74 15.25 -14.53 6.91
CA ASN A 74 16.65 -14.92 6.71
C ASN A 74 17.01 -16.20 7.48
N ASP A 75 16.33 -17.31 7.21
CA ASP A 75 16.72 -18.60 7.76
C ASP A 75 18.02 -19.12 7.11
N VAL A 76 18.73 -20.04 7.77
CA VAL A 76 20.03 -20.58 7.35
C VAL A 76 19.98 -21.17 5.94
N ASP A 77 18.83 -21.71 5.53
CA ASP A 77 18.59 -22.20 4.16
C ASP A 77 18.64 -21.07 3.12
N HIS A 78 18.11 -19.88 3.44
CA HIS A 78 18.17 -18.70 2.57
C HIS A 78 19.61 -18.21 2.37
N GLN A 79 20.45 -18.28 3.41
CA GLN A 79 21.88 -17.93 3.31
C GLN A 79 22.68 -18.94 2.47
N GLN A 80 22.35 -20.23 2.56
CA GLN A 80 22.95 -21.28 1.73
C GLN A 80 22.55 -21.14 0.26
N ARG A 81 21.27 -20.85 0.00
CA ARG A 81 20.76 -20.57 -1.36
C ARG A 81 21.42 -19.33 -1.94
N LYS A 82 21.48 -18.22 -1.19
CA LYS A 82 22.16 -16.99 -1.63
C LYS A 82 23.64 -17.20 -1.93
N LYS A 83 24.35 -18.02 -1.14
CA LYS A 83 25.75 -18.39 -1.44
C LYS A 83 25.88 -19.24 -2.70
N ARG A 84 24.98 -20.20 -2.91
CA ARG A 84 24.94 -21.04 -4.11
C ARG A 84 24.67 -20.20 -5.36
N ASP A 85 23.70 -19.28 -5.27
CA ASP A 85 23.30 -18.42 -6.37
C ASP A 85 24.41 -17.37 -6.68
N ALA A 86 25.11 -16.86 -5.65
CA ALA A 86 26.29 -16.01 -5.83
C ALA A 86 27.48 -16.75 -6.45
N ALA A 87 27.71 -18.01 -6.07
CA ALA A 87 28.77 -18.84 -6.67
C ALA A 87 28.44 -19.23 -8.12
N ALA A 88 27.16 -19.45 -8.44
CA ALA A 88 26.69 -19.69 -9.81
C ALA A 88 26.82 -18.43 -10.69
N ALA A 89 26.59 -17.24 -10.12
CA ALA A 89 26.77 -15.96 -10.82
C ALA A 89 28.25 -15.61 -11.10
N GLU A 90 29.19 -16.09 -10.27
CA GLU A 90 30.64 -15.88 -10.47
C GLU A 90 31.25 -16.88 -11.47
N ALA A 91 30.69 -18.09 -11.57
CA ALA A 91 31.22 -19.18 -12.41
C ALA A 91 30.62 -19.26 -13.83
N GLY A 92 29.55 -18.50 -14.12
CA GLY A 92 28.88 -18.49 -15.42
C GLY A 92 29.48 -17.48 -16.39
N GLU A 93 30.15 -17.96 -17.43
CA GLU A 93 30.42 -17.21 -18.65
C GLU A 93 29.09 -16.65 -19.19
N LYS A 94 29.08 -15.35 -19.53
CA LYS A 94 27.89 -14.62 -19.98
C LYS A 94 27.44 -15.11 -21.36
N ASP A 95 26.68 -16.20 -21.36
CA ASP A 95 25.79 -16.56 -22.46
C ASP A 95 24.34 -16.43 -21.96
N ASP A 96 24.02 -15.21 -21.53
CA ASP A 96 22.74 -14.76 -20.99
C ASP A 96 21.82 -14.17 -22.07
N GLN A 97 22.23 -14.22 -23.34
CA GLN A 97 21.47 -13.68 -24.47
C GLN A 97 20.13 -14.44 -24.72
N TYR A 98 19.99 -15.68 -24.22
CA TYR A 98 18.80 -16.52 -24.44
C TYR A 98 18.26 -17.21 -23.17
N MET A 99 18.79 -16.90 -21.99
CA MET A 99 18.27 -17.45 -20.73
C MET A 99 17.32 -16.45 -20.10
N CYS A 100 16.07 -16.86 -19.88
CA CYS A 100 15.03 -16.06 -19.20
C CYS A 100 15.59 -15.47 -17.90
N ASN A 101 16.00 -14.21 -17.93
CA ASN A 101 16.36 -13.46 -16.75
C ASN A 101 15.07 -13.19 -15.96
N PRO A 102 14.83 -13.85 -14.82
CA PRO A 102 13.57 -13.71 -14.11
C PRO A 102 13.32 -12.26 -13.68
N GLU A 103 14.35 -11.44 -13.49
CA GLU A 103 14.20 -10.02 -13.15
C GLU A 103 13.62 -9.17 -14.30
N GLU A 104 13.76 -9.59 -15.56
CA GLU A 104 13.11 -8.91 -16.70
C GLU A 104 11.62 -9.25 -16.81
N TYR A 105 11.18 -10.39 -16.27
CA TYR A 105 9.81 -10.91 -16.40
C TYR A 105 9.02 -10.91 -15.07
N LEU A 106 9.65 -10.57 -13.95
CA LEU A 106 8.99 -10.43 -12.66
C LEU A 106 8.31 -9.06 -12.59
N PHE A 107 6.99 -9.05 -12.42
CA PHE A 107 6.22 -7.83 -12.18
C PHE A 107 6.83 -7.05 -11.02
N ARG A 108 7.30 -5.84 -11.33
CA ARG A 108 7.85 -4.96 -10.31
C ARG A 108 6.71 -4.19 -9.66
N PRO A 109 6.84 -3.77 -8.40
CA PRO A 109 5.84 -2.92 -7.75
C PRO A 109 5.48 -1.67 -8.57
N GLU A 110 6.42 -1.15 -9.36
CA GLU A 110 6.22 -0.01 -10.26
C GLU A 110 5.34 -0.31 -11.48
N ASP A 111 5.12 -1.59 -11.80
CA ASP A 111 4.24 -2.01 -12.90
C ASP A 111 2.76 -2.02 -12.49
N PHE A 112 2.47 -1.87 -11.19
CA PHE A 112 1.12 -1.75 -10.66
C PHE A 112 0.82 -0.31 -10.28
N ASP A 113 -0.40 0.14 -10.56
CA ASP A 113 -0.88 1.42 -10.05
C ASP A 113 -0.91 1.38 -8.52
N GLU A 114 -0.32 2.40 -7.87
CA GLU A 114 -0.40 2.54 -6.41
C GLU A 114 -1.87 2.67 -5.99
N VAL A 115 -2.39 1.62 -5.35
CA VAL A 115 -3.75 1.66 -4.78
C VAL A 115 -3.66 2.34 -3.42
N GLU A 116 -4.27 3.52 -3.30
CA GLU A 116 -4.43 4.21 -2.02
C GLU A 116 -5.28 3.34 -1.07
N GLN A 117 -4.63 2.63 -0.16
CA GLN A 117 -5.30 1.91 0.91
C GLN A 117 -5.71 2.91 1.99
N ASN A 118 -6.97 3.29 1.97
CA ASN A 118 -7.55 4.07 3.06
C ASN A 118 -7.93 3.12 4.20
N ASP A 119 -7.13 3.11 5.28
CA ASP A 119 -7.32 2.27 6.48
C ASP A 119 -8.59 2.59 7.28
N GLU A 120 -9.26 3.70 6.98
CA GLU A 120 -10.55 4.04 7.57
C GLU A 120 -11.62 3.02 7.19
N ARG A 121 -12.30 2.52 8.22
CA ARG A 121 -13.42 1.59 8.09
C ARG A 121 -14.52 2.21 7.23
N LEU A 122 -15.09 1.45 6.30
CA LEU A 122 -16.12 1.93 5.37
C LEU A 122 -17.34 2.54 6.09
N GLU A 123 -17.65 2.03 7.27
CA GLU A 123 -18.78 2.49 8.09
C GLU A 123 -18.55 3.87 8.68
N GLU A 124 -17.31 4.22 9.03
CA GLU A 124 -16.98 5.55 9.55
C GLU A 124 -17.16 6.62 8.46
N LYS A 125 -16.71 6.31 7.24
CA LYS A 125 -16.92 7.16 6.06
C LYS A 125 -18.41 7.34 5.76
N LEU A 126 -19.16 6.23 5.77
CA LEU A 126 -20.61 6.27 5.52
C LEU A 126 -21.36 7.09 6.58
N GLU A 127 -20.98 7.00 7.85
CA GLU A 127 -21.62 7.78 8.92
C GLU A 127 -21.29 9.27 8.79
N ALA A 128 -20.04 9.63 8.51
CA ALA A 128 -19.61 11.01 8.27
C ALA A 128 -20.30 11.62 7.02
N GLU A 129 -20.43 10.86 5.93
CA GLU A 129 -21.15 11.30 4.74
C GLU A 129 -22.66 11.45 4.99
N ARG A 130 -23.27 10.52 5.74
CA ARG A 130 -24.66 10.65 6.16
C ARG A 130 -24.87 11.90 7.00
N GLU A 131 -23.98 12.17 7.96
CA GLU A 131 -24.07 13.36 8.80
C GLU A 131 -24.05 14.66 8.00
N LYS A 132 -23.16 14.78 7.01
CA LYS A 132 -23.13 15.92 6.08
C LYS A 132 -24.42 16.10 5.29
N LEU A 133 -25.14 15.01 5.03
CA LEU A 133 -26.40 15.02 4.27
C LEU A 133 -27.64 15.19 5.16
N LYS A 134 -27.53 15.08 6.49
CA LYS A 134 -28.68 15.18 7.42
C LYS A 134 -29.39 16.55 7.35
N ASP A 135 -28.62 17.62 7.12
CA ASP A 135 -29.16 18.99 7.08
C ASP A 135 -29.81 19.34 5.73
N ARG A 136 -29.71 18.45 4.74
CA ARG A 136 -30.06 18.72 3.35
C ARG A 136 -31.46 18.17 3.02
N THR A 137 -32.34 19.04 2.49
CA THR A 137 -33.75 18.71 2.23
C THR A 137 -34.09 18.53 0.74
N ASP A 138 -33.14 18.76 -0.17
CA ASP A 138 -33.28 18.65 -1.63
C ASP A 138 -32.77 17.30 -2.20
N LEU A 139 -32.90 16.23 -1.43
CA LEU A 139 -32.44 14.90 -1.83
C LEU A 139 -33.35 14.30 -2.91
N THR A 140 -32.76 13.75 -3.97
CA THR A 140 -33.49 13.03 -5.01
C THR A 140 -34.09 11.75 -4.43
N PRO A 141 -35.41 11.53 -4.50
CA PRO A 141 -36.02 10.31 -3.99
C PRO A 141 -35.53 9.11 -4.80
N VAL A 142 -35.27 8.00 -4.11
CA VAL A 142 -34.83 6.73 -4.72
C VAL A 142 -36.06 6.04 -5.30
N THR A 143 -36.38 6.37 -6.55
CA THR A 143 -37.45 5.78 -7.34
C THR A 143 -36.82 4.97 -8.47
N GLU A 144 -37.55 4.04 -9.07
CA GLU A 144 -37.02 3.26 -10.20
C GLU A 144 -36.61 4.14 -11.37
N ALA A 145 -37.39 5.18 -11.69
CA ALA A 145 -37.07 6.13 -12.75
C ALA A 145 -35.77 6.90 -12.48
N SER A 146 -35.57 7.40 -11.25
CA SER A 146 -34.34 8.12 -10.88
C SER A 146 -33.12 7.19 -10.84
N PHE A 147 -33.30 5.94 -10.42
CA PHE A 147 -32.24 4.93 -10.44
C PHE A 147 -31.84 4.53 -11.86
N GLN A 148 -32.80 4.32 -12.77
CA GLN A 148 -32.49 4.02 -14.16
C GLN A 148 -31.78 5.19 -14.86
N ALA A 149 -32.20 6.43 -14.60
CA ALA A 149 -31.51 7.62 -15.08
C ALA A 149 -30.07 7.69 -14.56
N TRP A 150 -29.86 7.46 -13.25
CA TRP A 150 -28.52 7.38 -12.66
C TRP A 150 -27.67 6.27 -13.27
N LYS A 151 -28.25 5.09 -13.53
CA LYS A 151 -27.52 3.96 -14.13
C LYS A 151 -27.09 4.27 -15.56
N GLN A 152 -27.95 4.90 -16.35
CA GLN A 152 -27.61 5.36 -17.70
C GLN A 152 -26.48 6.41 -17.64
N GLN A 153 -26.63 7.41 -16.77
CA GLN A 153 -25.60 8.43 -16.54
C GLN A 153 -24.26 7.81 -16.13
N LYS A 154 -24.24 6.83 -15.22
CA LYS A 154 -23.02 6.15 -14.79
C LYS A 154 -22.38 5.30 -15.89
N ARG A 155 -23.19 4.70 -16.77
CA ARG A 155 -22.68 3.98 -17.94
C ARG A 155 -22.05 4.96 -18.94
N GLU A 156 -22.69 6.10 -19.17
CA GLU A 156 -22.17 7.16 -20.05
C GLU A 156 -20.88 7.76 -19.48
N GLU A 157 -20.82 8.07 -18.18
CA GLU A 157 -19.61 8.55 -17.49
C GLU A 157 -18.46 7.55 -17.61
N ALA A 158 -18.74 6.26 -17.38
CA ALA A 158 -17.74 5.20 -17.55
C ALA A 158 -17.27 5.08 -19.00
N ALA A 159 -18.20 5.16 -19.97
CA ALA A 159 -17.88 5.11 -21.40
C ALA A 159 -17.06 6.33 -21.85
N GLU A 160 -17.37 7.53 -21.33
CA GLU A 160 -16.62 8.75 -21.61
C GLU A 160 -15.21 8.67 -21.02
N LYS A 161 -15.08 8.20 -19.78
CA LYS A 161 -13.76 7.99 -19.14
C LYS A 161 -12.92 6.97 -19.90
N GLU A 162 -13.53 5.88 -20.35
CA GLU A 162 -12.86 4.86 -21.17
C GLU A 162 -12.45 5.44 -22.52
N ALA A 163 -13.35 6.15 -23.21
CA ALA A 163 -13.04 6.81 -24.48
C ALA A 163 -11.95 7.89 -24.33
N ALA A 164 -11.95 8.64 -23.23
CA ALA A 164 -10.89 9.60 -22.90
C ALA A 164 -9.55 8.89 -22.66
N ARG A 165 -9.55 7.75 -21.96
CA ARG A 165 -8.33 6.92 -21.80
C ARG A 165 -7.80 6.44 -23.14
N VAL A 166 -8.66 5.89 -24.00
CA VAL A 166 -8.27 5.42 -25.35
C VAL A 166 -7.75 6.58 -26.19
N ARG A 167 -8.38 7.77 -26.17
CA ARG A 167 -7.89 8.96 -26.87
C ARG A 167 -6.53 9.42 -26.36
N ARG A 168 -6.32 9.44 -25.04
CA ARG A 168 -5.04 9.80 -24.42
C ARG A 168 -3.92 8.83 -24.85
N ALA A 169 -4.21 7.53 -24.78
CA ALA A 169 -3.28 6.48 -25.20
C ALA A 169 -2.97 6.54 -26.70
N LYS A 170 -3.96 6.85 -27.56
CA LYS A 170 -3.74 7.09 -29.01
C LYS A 170 -2.86 8.31 -29.28
N SER A 171 -2.89 9.33 -28.43
CA SER A 171 -2.02 10.51 -28.53
C SER A 171 -0.59 10.27 -28.03
N GLY A 172 -0.25 9.04 -27.61
CA GLY A 172 1.08 8.66 -27.15
C GLY A 172 1.31 8.81 -25.64
N ASP A 173 0.29 9.21 -24.88
CA ASP A 173 0.35 9.29 -23.42
C ASP A 173 -0.52 8.17 -22.80
N GLY A 174 0.09 7.00 -22.62
CA GLY A 174 -0.53 5.79 -22.08
C GLY A 174 -0.39 4.58 -22.99
N LYS A 175 -0.82 3.42 -22.51
CA LYS A 175 -0.79 2.16 -23.27
C LYS A 175 -2.23 1.78 -23.65
N LEU A 176 -2.44 1.44 -24.92
CA LEU A 176 -3.70 0.86 -25.37
C LEU A 176 -3.78 -0.58 -24.87
N ARG A 177 -4.96 -1.01 -24.41
CA ARG A 177 -5.18 -2.43 -24.10
C ARG A 177 -5.24 -3.21 -25.41
N GLY A 178 -4.88 -4.49 -25.41
CA GLY A 178 -5.01 -5.34 -26.60
C GLY A 178 -6.43 -5.33 -27.18
N TRP A 179 -7.45 -5.29 -26.30
CA TRP A 179 -8.84 -5.14 -26.70
C TRP A 179 -9.16 -3.80 -27.40
N ASP A 180 -8.49 -2.71 -27.01
CA ASP A 180 -8.65 -1.40 -27.64
C ASP A 180 -8.04 -1.40 -29.06
N LEU A 181 -6.87 -2.03 -29.22
CA LEU A 181 -6.21 -2.20 -30.52
C LEU A 181 -7.01 -3.11 -31.46
N TRP A 182 -7.56 -4.21 -30.92
CA TRP A 182 -8.40 -5.13 -31.68
C TRP A 182 -9.67 -4.45 -32.20
N GLN A 183 -10.27 -3.53 -31.45
CA GLN A 183 -11.43 -2.77 -31.93
C GLN A 183 -11.08 -1.74 -33.00
N THR A 184 -9.88 -1.16 -32.97
CA THR A 184 -9.48 -0.15 -33.96
C THR A 184 -9.10 -0.76 -35.29
N ASP A 185 -8.28 -1.80 -35.27
CA ASP A 185 -7.70 -2.40 -36.48
C ASP A 185 -7.70 -3.93 -36.38
N LYS A 186 -8.88 -4.55 -36.60
CA LYS A 186 -9.04 -6.01 -36.54
C LYS A 186 -8.14 -6.75 -37.53
N ASP A 187 -7.96 -6.16 -38.71
CA ASP A 187 -7.21 -6.78 -39.81
C ASP A 187 -5.69 -6.82 -39.54
N LEU A 188 -5.21 -6.09 -38.53
CA LEU A 188 -3.83 -6.17 -38.06
C LEU A 188 -3.57 -7.45 -37.24
N PHE A 189 -4.63 -8.11 -36.77
CA PHE A 189 -4.59 -9.32 -35.94
C PHE A 189 -4.99 -10.57 -36.74
N VAL A 190 -4.58 -10.64 -38.01
CA VAL A 190 -4.71 -11.85 -38.82
C VAL A 190 -3.40 -12.60 -38.73
N ASP A 191 -3.45 -13.85 -38.26
CA ASP A 191 -2.28 -14.73 -38.24
C ASP A 191 -1.75 -14.90 -39.68
N ASP A 192 -0.43 -14.85 -39.85
CA ASP A 192 0.15 -15.09 -41.17
C ASP A 192 -0.09 -16.56 -41.60
N GLU A 193 -0.11 -16.82 -42.92
CA GLU A 193 -0.37 -18.16 -43.47
C GLU A 193 0.68 -19.22 -43.05
N ASN A 194 1.75 -18.82 -42.34
CA ASN A 194 2.84 -19.67 -41.88
C ASN A 194 2.93 -19.75 -40.34
N ALA A 195 1.95 -19.19 -39.62
CA ALA A 195 1.93 -19.18 -38.15
C ALA A 195 1.65 -20.58 -37.56
N ASP A 196 1.03 -21.45 -38.36
CA ASP A 196 0.74 -22.85 -38.01
C ASP A 196 1.96 -23.77 -38.24
N ASP A 197 2.79 -23.47 -39.25
CA ASP A 197 3.86 -24.36 -39.73
C ASP A 197 5.14 -24.37 -38.86
N PHE A 198 5.30 -23.43 -37.91
CA PHE A 198 6.55 -23.33 -37.12
C PHE A 198 6.58 -24.25 -35.89
N TYR A 199 5.44 -24.81 -35.48
CA TYR A 199 5.33 -25.68 -34.32
C TYR A 199 4.59 -26.98 -34.68
N ASP A 200 5.14 -27.73 -35.64
CA ASP A 200 4.94 -29.17 -35.61
C ASP A 200 5.53 -29.67 -34.30
N ARG A 201 4.65 -29.98 -33.33
CA ARG A 201 5.04 -30.71 -32.13
C ARG A 201 5.61 -32.03 -32.63
N GLU A 202 6.94 -32.17 -32.63
CA GLU A 202 7.59 -33.45 -32.90
C GLU A 202 6.99 -34.48 -31.96
N GLU A 203 6.09 -35.31 -32.50
CA GLU A 203 5.70 -36.55 -31.88
C GLU A 203 7.00 -37.34 -31.80
N MET A 204 7.55 -37.46 -30.60
CA MET A 204 8.70 -38.31 -30.33
C MET A 204 8.25 -39.76 -30.56
N GLU A 205 8.18 -40.17 -31.83
CA GLU A 205 7.97 -41.53 -32.29
C GLU A 205 9.17 -42.36 -31.85
N GLY A 206 9.10 -42.96 -30.66
CA GLY A 206 10.26 -43.71 -30.20
C GLY A 206 10.25 -44.38 -28.84
N LEU A 207 9.13 -44.55 -28.13
CA LEU A 207 9.08 -45.47 -26.99
C LEU A 207 7.76 -46.24 -26.89
N GLY A 208 7.70 -47.34 -27.65
CA GLY A 208 7.16 -48.61 -27.19
C GLY A 208 5.64 -48.73 -27.09
N GLY A 209 5.05 -49.34 -28.11
CA GLY A 209 3.69 -49.87 -28.05
C GLY A 209 3.48 -50.82 -26.86
N GLY A 210 2.37 -50.61 -26.18
CA GLY A 210 1.75 -51.49 -25.20
C GLY A 210 0.25 -51.44 -25.43
N GLU A 211 -0.20 -52.40 -26.21
CA GLU A 211 -1.59 -52.84 -26.40
C GLU A 211 -2.27 -53.01 -25.04
N ASP A 212 -3.29 -52.20 -24.74
CA ASP A 212 -4.42 -52.52 -23.86
C ASP A 212 -5.50 -51.45 -24.08
N GLY A 213 -6.47 -51.80 -24.93
CA GLY A 213 -7.60 -50.96 -25.29
C GLY A 213 -8.72 -50.99 -24.27
N ASP A 214 -9.49 -49.91 -24.29
CA ASP A 214 -10.94 -49.86 -24.13
C ASP A 214 -11.53 -50.42 -22.82
N GLU A 215 -11.76 -49.53 -21.84
CA GLU A 215 -12.98 -49.51 -21.01
C GLU A 215 -12.96 -48.21 -20.16
N ASP A 216 -14.00 -47.38 -20.27
CA ASP A 216 -14.48 -46.38 -19.27
C ASP A 216 -14.66 -44.89 -19.69
N GLU A 217 -14.75 -44.52 -20.98
CA GLU A 217 -15.14 -43.15 -21.39
C GLU A 217 -16.67 -42.91 -21.56
N ALA A 218 -17.53 -43.83 -21.13
CA ALA A 218 -18.99 -43.67 -21.23
C ALA A 218 -19.65 -42.96 -20.02
N ALA A 219 -18.87 -42.35 -19.12
CA ALA A 219 -19.39 -41.90 -17.81
C ALA A 219 -19.66 -40.38 -17.65
N PHE A 220 -19.49 -39.54 -18.67
CA PHE A 220 -19.75 -38.09 -18.54
C PHE A 220 -20.64 -37.53 -19.66
N ASP A 221 -21.85 -38.08 -19.79
CA ASP A 221 -22.97 -37.37 -20.41
C ASP A 221 -23.79 -36.66 -19.32
N LEU A 222 -23.54 -35.36 -19.14
CA LEU A 222 -24.30 -34.49 -18.23
C LEU A 222 -25.42 -33.82 -19.02
N SER A 223 -26.61 -34.43 -19.01
CA SER A 223 -27.88 -33.75 -19.30
C SER A 223 -28.43 -33.04 -18.07
#